data_AF-A0AAE8G1G4-F1
#
_entry.id   AF-A0AAE8G1G4-F1
#
_cell.length_a   1.000
_cell.length_b   1.000
_cell.length_c   1.000
_cell.angle_alpha   90.00
_cell.angle_beta   90.00
_cell.angle_gamma   90.00
#
_symmetry.space_group_name_H-M   'P 1'
#
loop_
_entity.id
_entity.type
_entity.pdbx_description
1 polymer ?
#
loop_
_entity_poly.entity_id
_entity_poly.type
_entity_poly.pdbx_seq_one_letter_code
_entity_poly.pdbx_strand_id
1 'polypeptide(L)'
;MLQDDVVTANLPQDMQKIENGQTIEFRALNPNRAGGLKTIKSLDKKIENGIKVKINKDSIIFDDEVYKWAEYTVVSDYAGLIVILDATTDRKVLTFANHYMIEQPNVVTNIINILGGR
;
A
#
# COMPACT_ATOMS: atom_id res chain seq x y z
N MET A 1 5.34 -10.23 -18.16
CA MET A 1 4.19 -9.93 -19.04
C MET A 1 2.93 -9.61 -18.24
N LEU A 2 2.41 -10.48 -17.36
CA LEU A 2 1.16 -10.16 -16.62
C LEU A 2 1.19 -8.94 -15.67
N GLN A 3 2.33 -8.57 -15.10
CA GLN A 3 2.39 -7.50 -14.09
C GLN A 3 2.43 -6.09 -14.70
N ASP A 4 3.13 -5.90 -15.81
CA ASP A 4 3.21 -4.60 -16.50
C ASP A 4 1.87 -4.25 -17.19
N ASP A 5 1.17 -5.26 -17.70
CA ASP A 5 -0.15 -5.10 -18.30
C ASP A 5 -1.19 -4.62 -17.26
N VAL A 6 -1.13 -5.15 -16.02
CA VAL A 6 -1.98 -4.73 -14.90
C VAL A 6 -1.68 -3.29 -14.48
N VAL A 7 -0.40 -2.90 -14.42
CA VAL A 7 0.00 -1.51 -14.13
C VAL A 7 -0.51 -0.58 -15.23
N THR A 8 -0.30 -0.93 -16.49
CA THR A 8 -0.71 -0.11 -17.64
C THR A 8 -2.22 0.09 -17.70
N ALA A 9 -3.00 -0.94 -17.34
CA ALA A 9 -4.46 -0.85 -17.33
C ALA A 9 -5.01 -0.01 -16.16
N ASN A 10 -4.44 -0.18 -14.95
CA ASN A 10 -5.04 0.36 -13.73
C ASN A 10 -4.46 1.72 -13.30
N LEU A 11 -3.15 1.94 -13.48
CA LEU A 11 -2.46 3.13 -12.96
C LEU A 11 -3.07 4.45 -13.47
N PRO A 12 -3.36 4.65 -14.77
CA PRO A 12 -3.93 5.91 -15.23
C PRO A 12 -5.31 6.18 -14.64
N GLN A 13 -6.15 5.15 -14.52
CA GLN A 13 -7.50 5.29 -13.97
C GLN A 13 -7.46 5.59 -12.47
N ASP A 14 -6.59 4.89 -11.74
CA ASP A 14 -6.46 5.06 -10.30
C ASP A 14 -5.86 6.43 -9.94
N MET A 15 -4.88 6.92 -10.70
CA MET A 15 -4.37 8.29 -10.56
C MET A 15 -5.46 9.33 -10.84
N GLN A 16 -6.24 9.17 -11.92
CA GLN A 16 -7.34 10.09 -12.21
C GLN A 16 -8.39 10.13 -11.09
N LYS A 17 -8.71 8.98 -10.47
CA LYS A 17 -9.61 8.93 -9.31
C LYS A 17 -9.03 9.71 -8.13
N ILE A 18 -7.73 9.54 -7.83
CA ILE A 18 -7.04 10.27 -6.76
C ILE A 18 -7.07 11.78 -7.01
N GLU A 19 -6.74 12.21 -8.22
CA GLU A 19 -6.74 13.63 -8.61
C GLU A 19 -8.13 14.26 -8.44
N ASN A 20 -9.19 13.49 -8.73
CA ASN A 20 -10.58 13.87 -8.50
C ASN A 20 -11.01 13.79 -7.01
N GLY A 21 -10.08 13.56 -6.09
CA GLY A 21 -10.32 13.54 -4.65
C GLY A 21 -10.81 12.21 -4.08
N GLN A 22 -10.81 11.14 -4.86
CA GLN A 22 -11.17 9.81 -4.36
C GLN A 22 -10.01 9.16 -3.59
N THR A 23 -10.37 8.21 -2.74
CA THR A 23 -9.42 7.34 -2.04
C THR A 23 -9.49 5.95 -2.65
N ILE A 24 -8.34 5.40 -3.05
CA ILE A 24 -8.22 4.01 -3.49
C ILE A 24 -7.74 3.16 -2.32
N GLU A 25 -8.26 1.94 -2.24
CA GLU A 25 -7.96 1.00 -1.16
C GLU A 25 -7.33 -0.27 -1.76
N PHE A 26 -6.18 -0.64 -1.22
CA PHE A 26 -5.49 -1.89 -1.47
C PHE A 26 -5.46 -2.70 -0.18
N ARG A 27 -5.44 -4.02 -0.32
CA ARG A 27 -5.37 -4.92 0.81
C ARG A 27 -3.98 -5.50 0.96
N ALA A 28 -3.50 -5.62 2.19
CA ALA A 28 -2.25 -6.29 2.51
C ALA A 28 -2.45 -7.43 3.50
N LEU A 29 -2.01 -8.63 3.15
CA LEU A 29 -2.14 -9.85 3.97
C LEU A 29 -0.80 -10.24 4.58
N ASN A 30 -0.80 -10.68 5.83
CA ASN A 30 0.40 -11.25 6.44
C ASN A 30 0.46 -12.77 6.22
N PRO A 31 1.30 -13.28 5.29
CA PRO A 31 1.40 -14.72 5.03
C PRO A 31 1.88 -15.52 6.24
N ASN A 32 2.62 -14.91 7.18
CA ASN A 32 3.11 -15.59 8.39
C ASN A 32 2.04 -15.75 9.48
N ARG A 33 0.88 -15.09 9.36
CA ARG A 33 -0.31 -15.42 10.19
C ARG A 33 -1.11 -16.62 9.65
N ALA A 34 -0.79 -17.12 8.45
CA ALA A 34 -1.46 -18.27 7.85
C ALA A 34 -0.90 -19.64 8.32
N GLY A 35 0.04 -19.65 9.26
CA GLY A 35 0.80 -20.83 9.70
C GLY A 35 0.17 -21.71 10.79
N GLY A 36 -1.15 -21.70 10.95
CA GLY A 36 -1.85 -22.69 11.78
C GLY A 36 -2.78 -23.52 10.91
N LEU A 37 -2.36 -24.71 10.49
CA LEU A 37 -3.20 -25.70 9.79
C LEU A 37 -4.63 -25.72 10.36
N LYS A 38 -5.64 -25.42 9.52
CA LYS A 38 -6.92 -26.16 9.44
C LYS A 38 -7.90 -25.52 8.46
N THR A 39 -8.14 -26.22 7.35
CA THR A 39 -9.30 -26.13 6.47
C THR A 39 -10.63 -26.02 7.24
N ILE A 40 -11.15 -24.81 7.45
CA ILE A 40 -12.52 -24.53 7.93
C ILE A 40 -12.91 -23.13 7.42
N LYS A 41 -14.14 -22.96 6.92
CA LYS A 41 -14.79 -21.69 6.47
C LYS A 41 -14.64 -20.48 7.43
N SER A 42 -14.14 -20.70 8.64
CA SER A 42 -13.80 -19.67 9.63
C SER A 42 -12.44 -19.00 9.40
N LEU A 43 -11.54 -19.58 8.59
CA LEU A 43 -10.28 -18.92 8.20
C LEU A 43 -10.50 -17.83 7.16
N ASP A 44 -11.50 -17.96 6.28
CA ASP A 44 -11.91 -16.90 5.35
C ASP A 44 -12.20 -15.60 6.11
N LYS A 45 -12.92 -15.70 7.25
CA LYS A 45 -13.23 -14.59 8.17
C LYS A 45 -12.05 -13.97 8.93
N LYS A 46 -10.90 -14.65 9.03
CA LYS A 46 -9.70 -14.13 9.72
C LYS A 46 -8.61 -13.65 8.76
N ILE A 47 -8.56 -14.22 7.56
CA ILE A 47 -7.90 -13.63 6.40
C ILE A 47 -8.62 -12.32 6.03
N GLU A 48 -9.93 -12.23 6.31
CA GLU A 48 -10.87 -11.17 5.92
C GLU A 48 -10.54 -9.72 6.32
N ASN A 49 -9.68 -9.45 7.30
CA ASN A 49 -9.37 -8.07 7.72
C ASN A 49 -7.90 -7.69 7.53
N GLY A 50 -7.28 -8.07 6.40
CA GLY A 50 -5.93 -7.59 6.05
C GLY A 50 -5.78 -6.08 6.21
N ILE A 51 -4.55 -5.58 6.35
CA ILE A 51 -4.30 -4.14 6.50
C ILE A 51 -4.83 -3.43 5.26
N LYS A 52 -5.66 -2.41 5.48
CA LYS A 52 -6.14 -1.54 4.43
C LYS A 52 -5.09 -0.47 4.16
N VAL A 53 -4.46 -0.55 3.00
CA VAL A 53 -3.57 0.49 2.48
C VAL A 53 -4.40 1.42 1.61
N LYS A 54 -4.76 2.58 2.14
CA LYS A 54 -5.54 3.57 1.41
C LYS A 54 -4.63 4.68 0.92
N ILE A 55 -4.83 5.14 -0.31
CA ILE A 55 -4.05 6.20 -0.92
C ILE A 55 -5.02 7.25 -1.48
N ASN A 56 -4.78 8.51 -1.14
CA ASN A 56 -5.48 9.65 -1.71
C ASN A 56 -4.48 10.79 -2.01
N LYS A 57 -4.99 11.92 -2.47
CA LYS A 57 -4.15 13.05 -2.90
C LYS A 57 -3.35 13.70 -1.77
N ASP A 58 -3.70 13.45 -0.51
CA ASP A 58 -3.14 14.13 0.66
C ASP A 58 -2.34 13.18 1.58
N SER A 59 -2.56 11.86 1.49
CA SER A 59 -1.96 10.88 2.40
C SER A 59 -1.93 9.45 1.88
N ILE A 60 -1.04 8.65 2.49
CA ILE A 60 -1.18 7.20 2.60
C ILE A 60 -1.66 6.82 4.00
N ILE A 61 -2.53 5.84 4.09
CA ILE A 61 -3.17 5.43 5.34
C ILE A 61 -3.05 3.91 5.47
N PHE A 62 -2.61 3.46 6.65
CA PHE A 62 -2.58 2.04 7.01
C PHE A 62 -3.62 1.80 8.11
N ASP A 63 -4.75 1.19 7.75
CA ASP A 63 -5.97 1.11 8.57
C ASP A 63 -6.46 2.49 9.02
N ASP A 64 -5.99 2.95 10.18
CA ASP A 64 -6.31 4.22 10.83
C ASP A 64 -5.10 5.15 11.00
N GLU A 65 -3.88 4.68 10.69
CA GLU A 65 -2.65 5.49 10.76
C GLU A 65 -2.47 6.32 9.49
N VAL A 66 -2.53 7.65 9.62
CA VAL A 66 -2.48 8.59 8.50
C VAL A 66 -1.10 9.22 8.38
N TYR A 67 -0.50 9.10 7.20
CA TYR A 67 0.79 9.71 6.86
C TYR A 67 0.57 10.68 5.70
N LYS A 68 0.51 11.98 6.02
CA LYS A 68 0.27 13.03 5.02
C LYS A 68 1.52 13.30 4.20
N TRP A 69 1.36 13.49 2.89
CA TRP A 69 2.48 13.80 1.99
C TRP A 69 3.22 15.09 2.37
N ALA A 70 2.54 16.04 3.01
CA ALA A 70 3.12 17.30 3.48
C ALA A 70 4.04 17.14 4.70
N GLU A 71 3.92 16.03 5.44
CA GLU A 71 4.63 15.78 6.70
C GLU A 71 5.64 14.64 6.58
N TYR A 72 5.44 13.75 5.60
CA TYR A 72 6.23 12.54 5.42
C TYR A 72 6.66 12.32 3.97
N THR A 73 7.91 11.90 3.81
CA THR A 73 8.45 11.36 2.56
C THR A 73 8.14 9.87 2.53
N VAL A 74 7.49 9.39 1.48
CA VAL A 74 7.12 7.97 1.34
C VAL A 74 7.79 7.41 0.11
N VAL A 75 8.62 6.38 0.30
CA VAL A 75 9.42 5.76 -0.77
C VAL A 75 9.05 4.30 -0.96
N SER A 76 9.07 3.85 -2.22
CA SER A 76 8.81 2.47 -2.62
C SER A 76 9.83 2.01 -3.67
N ASP A 77 11.02 1.60 -3.20
CA ASP A 77 12.12 1.20 -4.09
C ASP A 77 11.91 -0.20 -4.71
N TYR A 78 11.03 -1.02 -4.13
CA TYR A 78 10.67 -2.34 -4.63
C TYR A 78 9.16 -2.57 -4.54
N ALA A 79 8.63 -3.43 -5.41
CA ALA A 79 7.23 -3.78 -5.46
C ALA A 79 6.68 -4.16 -4.07
N GLY A 80 5.78 -3.33 -3.54
CA GLY A 80 5.11 -3.56 -2.25
C GLY A 80 5.95 -3.24 -1.00
N LEU A 81 7.20 -2.77 -1.13
CA LEU A 81 7.94 -2.14 -0.04
C LEU A 81 7.48 -0.69 0.09
N ILE A 82 7.08 -0.27 1.27
CA ILE A 82 6.77 1.14 1.57
C ILE A 82 7.58 1.55 2.79
N VAL A 83 8.35 2.62 2.67
CA VAL A 83 9.10 3.20 3.79
C VAL A 83 8.61 4.62 3.99
N ILE A 84 8.30 4.96 5.23
CA ILE A 84 7.86 6.29 5.62
C ILE A 84 9.00 6.94 6.39
N LEU A 85 9.40 8.12 5.94
CA LEU A 85 10.40 8.97 6.55
C LEU A 85 9.73 10.26 7.01
N ASP A 86 10.16 10.76 8.16
CA ASP A 86 9.84 12.11 8.58
C ASP A 86 10.43 13.11 7.58
N ALA A 87 9.62 13.98 6.98
CA ALA A 87 10.05 14.84 5.88
C ALA A 87 11.09 15.91 6.29
N THR A 88 11.24 16.18 7.60
CA THR A 88 12.18 17.19 8.10
C THR A 88 13.54 16.59 8.46
N THR A 89 13.54 15.36 8.97
CA THR A 89 14.73 14.73 9.56
C THR A 89 15.25 13.53 8.78
N ASP A 90 14.53 13.09 7.73
CA ASP A 90 14.76 11.84 6.98
C ASP A 90 14.83 10.59 7.87
N ARG A 91 14.37 10.69 9.11
CA ARG A 91 14.36 9.56 10.04
C ARG A 91 13.25 8.62 9.65
N LYS A 92 13.60 7.33 9.60
CA LYS A 92 12.66 6.26 9.31
C LYS A 92 11.62 6.13 10.43
N VAL A 93 10.35 6.31 10.06
CA VAL A 93 9.18 6.19 10.94
C VAL A 93 8.59 4.78 10.83
N LEU A 94 8.41 4.29 9.59
CA LEU A 94 7.78 3.00 9.33
C LEU A 94 8.47 2.27 8.17
N THR A 95 8.48 0.93 8.23
CA THR A 95 8.79 0.07 7.09
C THR A 95 7.69 -0.99 6.94
N PHE A 96 7.00 -0.95 5.81
CA PHE A 96 5.96 -1.88 5.42
C PHE A 96 6.49 -2.77 4.29
N ALA A 97 7.05 -3.94 4.62
CA ALA A 97 7.55 -4.89 3.61
C ALA A 97 7.78 -6.30 4.14
N ASN A 98 8.32 -6.43 5.35
CA ASN A 98 8.98 -7.70 5.71
C ASN A 98 8.01 -8.88 5.92
N HIS A 99 6.71 -8.63 6.08
CA HIS A 99 5.73 -9.66 6.39
C HIS A 99 4.34 -9.44 5.75
N TYR A 100 4.21 -8.60 4.73
CA TYR A 100 2.90 -8.31 4.11
C TYR A 100 2.95 -8.46 2.59
N MET A 101 1.99 -9.20 2.03
CA MET A 101 1.72 -9.29 0.61
C MET A 101 0.61 -8.29 0.27
N ILE A 102 0.97 -7.16 -0.35
CA ILE A 102 0.02 -6.15 -0.83
C ILE A 102 -0.57 -6.61 -2.17
N GLU A 103 -1.86 -6.43 -2.36
CA GLU A 103 -2.52 -6.58 -3.66
C GLU A 103 -1.98 -5.57 -4.66
N GLN A 104 -1.67 -6.02 -5.88
CA GLN A 104 -1.14 -5.19 -6.96
C GLN A 104 0.07 -4.34 -6.52
N PRO A 105 1.13 -4.97 -5.98
CA PRO A 105 2.22 -4.26 -5.32
C PRO A 105 2.94 -3.28 -6.26
N ASN A 106 2.99 -3.57 -7.56
CA ASN A 106 3.56 -2.64 -8.55
C ASN A 106 2.68 -1.40 -8.79
N VAL A 107 1.35 -1.52 -8.75
CA VAL A 107 0.45 -0.35 -8.89
C VAL A 107 0.65 0.57 -7.68
N VAL A 108 0.65 -0.01 -6.47
CA VAL A 108 0.91 0.72 -5.22
C VAL A 108 2.27 1.43 -5.27
N THR A 109 3.33 0.73 -5.66
CA THR A 109 4.67 1.30 -5.81
C THR A 109 4.69 2.46 -6.81
N ASN A 110 4.03 2.33 -7.97
CA ASN A 110 4.00 3.42 -8.96
C ASN A 110 3.21 4.63 -8.47
N ILE A 111 2.05 4.42 -7.83
CA ILE A 111 1.28 5.53 -7.24
C ILE A 111 2.10 6.25 -6.17
N ILE A 112 2.78 5.51 -5.29
CA ILE A 112 3.67 6.10 -4.28
C ILE A 112 4.83 6.84 -4.94
N ASN A 113 5.43 6.32 -6.01
CA ASN A 113 6.53 7.03 -6.67
C ASN A 113 6.08 8.30 -7.42
N ILE A 114 4.77 8.44 -7.71
CA ILE A 114 4.18 9.66 -8.30
C ILE A 114 3.79 10.66 -7.21
N LEU A 115 3.19 10.22 -6.11
CA LEU A 115 2.62 11.07 -5.06
C LEU A 115 3.54 11.27 -3.85
N GLY A 116 4.20 10.20 -3.45
CA GLY A 116 5.17 10.16 -2.37
C GLY A 116 6.42 10.91 -2.80
N GLY A 117 6.73 11.96 -2.04
CA GLY A 117 7.78 12.90 -2.39
C GLY A 117 9.11 12.20 -2.71
N ARG A 118 9.58 12.42 -3.93
CA ARG A 118 10.98 12.72 -4.19
C ARG A 118 11.05 14.14 -4.74
#